data_AF-A0A7C4CRT4-F1
#
_entry.id   AF-A0A7C4CRT4-F1
#
_cell.length_a   1.000
_cell.length_b   1.000
_cell.length_c   1.000
_cell.angle_alpha   90.00
_cell.angle_beta   90.00
_cell.angle_gamma   90.00
#
_symmetry.space_group_name_H-M   'P 1'
#
loop_
_entity.id
_entity.type
_entity.pdbx_description
1 polymer ?
#
loop_
_entity_poly.entity_id
_entity_poly.type
_entity_poly.pdbx_seq_one_letter_code
_entity_poly.pdbx_strand_id
1 'polypeptide(L)'
;ILYIKKFSPAFLVTIVILTIVGIVAGLVSIPQRIFEIPSFSTSLVPVMPNAIKAYIDLIALAFPIAFSLFLVEFFDGIGTIAGLATKAGLVNGSGRPINIDKALYTDASATVVGALAGTTTTVVYIESASGIEAGGRSGLTALVTGILFLCFLPIAPLAASIPGFATAPVLILVGLLFLSVIRKIDLEDLTEAIPSFMAIIAIPLTYSIATGIGLAFITYTLVKLLSGRFKDITPATIVITLIFILYFVMLPSLH
;
A
#
# COMPACT_ATOMS: atom_id res chain seq x y z
N ILE A 1 8.09 -16.07 -16.73
CA ILE A 1 9.38 -16.73 -17.10
C ILE A 1 10.59 -15.90 -16.68
N LEU A 2 10.74 -14.65 -17.12
CA LEU A 2 11.88 -13.79 -16.75
C LEU A 2 12.08 -13.67 -15.24
N TYR A 3 10.98 -13.51 -14.49
CA TYR A 3 11.00 -13.49 -13.03
C TYR A 3 11.52 -14.81 -12.42
N ILE A 4 11.07 -15.97 -12.93
CA ILE A 4 11.53 -17.30 -12.49
C ILE A 4 13.03 -17.48 -12.75
N LYS A 5 13.55 -16.91 -13.85
CA LYS A 5 14.98 -16.92 -14.17
C LYS A 5 15.80 -15.93 -13.32
N LYS A 6 15.21 -15.28 -12.32
CA LYS A 6 15.84 -14.27 -11.44
C LYS A 6 16.49 -13.12 -12.22
N PHE A 7 15.90 -12.75 -13.35
CA PHE A 7 16.38 -11.61 -14.13
C PHE A 7 15.86 -10.31 -13.50
N SER A 8 16.75 -9.50 -12.94
CA SER A 8 16.37 -8.32 -12.13
C SER A 8 15.43 -7.32 -12.81
N PRO A 9 15.57 -6.98 -14.12
CA PRO A 9 14.64 -6.06 -14.78
C PRO A 9 13.45 -6.77 -15.44
N ALA A 10 13.06 -7.96 -14.97
CA ALA A 10 11.98 -8.77 -15.56
C ALA A 10 10.67 -7.98 -15.77
N PHE A 11 10.26 -7.17 -14.80
CA PHE A 11 9.04 -6.36 -14.90
C PHE A 11 9.15 -5.28 -15.96
N LEU A 12 10.22 -4.49 -15.92
CA LEU A 12 10.46 -3.40 -16.87
C LEU A 12 10.58 -3.93 -18.30
N VAL A 13 11.33 -5.01 -18.51
CA VAL A 13 11.49 -5.63 -19.83
C VAL A 13 10.16 -6.17 -20.35
N THR A 14 9.32 -6.76 -19.48
CA THR A 14 7.98 -7.22 -19.88
C THR A 14 7.11 -6.06 -20.35
N ILE A 15 7.10 -4.95 -19.60
CA ILE A 15 6.33 -3.75 -19.96
C ILE A 15 6.82 -3.16 -21.28
N VAL A 16 8.13 -3.03 -21.47
CA VAL A 16 8.71 -2.49 -22.70
C VAL A 16 8.40 -3.37 -23.91
N ILE A 17 8.58 -4.69 -23.80
CA ILE A 17 8.27 -5.61 -24.90
C ILE A 17 6.79 -5.52 -25.29
N LEU A 18 5.87 -5.56 -24.31
CA LEU A 18 4.43 -5.47 -24.59
C LEU A 18 4.03 -4.11 -25.16
N THR A 19 4.68 -3.03 -24.72
CA THR A 19 4.46 -1.69 -25.27
C THR A 19 4.93 -1.62 -26.73
N ILE A 20 6.12 -2.16 -27.05
CA ILE A 20 6.64 -2.22 -28.43
C ILE A 20 5.71 -3.05 -29.32
N VAL A 21 5.28 -4.23 -28.87
CA VAL A 21 4.32 -5.07 -29.60
C VAL A 21 3.00 -4.31 -29.82
N GLY A 22 2.53 -3.56 -28.82
CA GLY A 22 1.35 -2.69 -28.94
C GLY A 22 1.53 -1.58 -29.98
N ILE A 23 2.71 -0.97 -30.06
CA ILE A 23 3.04 0.04 -31.09
C ILE A 23 3.04 -0.61 -32.49
N VAL A 24 3.70 -1.76 -32.67
CA VAL A 24 3.75 -2.47 -33.97
C VAL A 24 2.36 -2.94 -34.41
N ALA A 25 1.52 -3.36 -33.46
CA ALA A 25 0.14 -3.75 -33.72
C ALA A 25 -0.81 -2.55 -33.97
N GLY A 26 -0.33 -1.31 -33.86
CA GLY A 26 -1.14 -0.10 -34.02
C GLY A 26 -2.13 0.16 -32.87
N LEU A 27 -1.96 -0.52 -31.74
CA LEU A 27 -2.81 -0.39 -30.54
C LEU A 27 -2.36 0.74 -29.60
N VAL A 28 -1.14 1.27 -29.79
CA VAL A 28 -0.53 2.29 -28.94
C VAL A 28 -0.02 3.44 -29.80
N SER A 29 -0.50 4.65 -29.50
CA SER A 29 0.00 5.88 -30.12
C SER A 29 1.37 6.24 -29.56
N ILE A 30 2.33 6.53 -30.43
CA ILE A 30 3.64 7.04 -30.00
C ILE A 30 3.42 8.43 -29.38
N PRO A 31 3.92 8.69 -28.15
CA PRO A 31 3.77 9.99 -27.53
C PRO A 31 4.44 11.06 -28.40
N GLN A 32 3.70 12.12 -28.73
CA GLN A 32 4.20 13.22 -29.55
C GLN A 32 5.28 14.05 -28.82
N ARG A 33 5.37 13.93 -27.49
CA ARG A 33 6.37 14.58 -26.66
C ARG A 33 6.96 13.54 -25.71
N ILE A 34 8.28 13.37 -25.80
CA ILE A 34 9.04 12.48 -24.90
C ILE A 34 9.45 13.24 -23.64
N PHE A 35 9.55 14.58 -23.73
CA PHE A 35 9.96 15.45 -22.66
C PHE A 35 8.90 16.53 -22.41
N GLU A 36 8.49 16.68 -21.15
CA GLU A 36 7.57 17.72 -20.72
C GLU A 36 7.99 18.23 -19.34
N ILE A 37 7.94 19.54 -19.13
CA ILE A 37 8.24 20.11 -17.81
C ILE A 37 7.06 19.78 -16.90
N PRO A 38 7.27 19.11 -15.76
CA PRO A 38 6.19 18.72 -14.87
C PRO A 38 5.43 19.97 -14.39
N SER A 39 4.11 19.96 -14.52
CA SER A 39 3.26 21.01 -13.96
C SER A 39 2.97 20.71 -12.49
N PHE A 40 3.17 21.70 -11.63
CA PHE A 40 2.80 21.63 -10.21
C PHE A 40 1.41 22.26 -9.98
N SER A 41 0.53 22.22 -10.98
CA SER A 41 -0.78 22.87 -10.95
C SER A 41 -1.73 22.24 -9.93
N THR A 42 -1.50 20.99 -9.55
CA THR A 42 -2.27 20.29 -8.50
C THR A 42 -1.76 20.59 -7.10
N SER A 43 -0.60 21.25 -6.96
CA SER A 43 -0.03 21.59 -5.66
C SER A 43 -0.99 22.44 -4.83
N LEU A 44 -1.11 22.11 -3.55
CA LEU A 44 -1.98 22.83 -2.62
C LEU A 44 -1.28 24.07 -2.04
N VAL A 45 0.05 24.15 -2.15
CA VAL A 45 0.87 25.25 -1.61
C VAL A 45 0.41 26.63 -2.11
N PRO A 46 0.10 26.85 -3.41
CA PRO A 46 -0.34 28.15 -3.90
C PRO A 46 -1.73 28.58 -3.43
N VAL A 47 -2.56 27.63 -2.96
CA VAL A 47 -3.98 27.85 -2.60
C VAL A 47 -4.19 27.78 -1.07
N MET A 48 -3.11 27.67 -0.30
CA MET A 48 -3.16 27.78 1.16
C MET A 48 -3.51 29.22 1.59
N PRO A 49 -4.32 29.41 2.66
CA PRO A 49 -4.86 28.39 3.57
C PRO A 49 -6.22 27.81 3.16
N ASN A 50 -6.86 28.33 2.11
CA ASN A 50 -8.22 27.95 1.70
C ASN A 50 -8.32 26.45 1.37
N ALA A 51 -7.27 25.88 0.78
CA ALA A 51 -7.18 24.43 0.53
C ALA A 51 -7.30 23.61 1.83
N ILE A 52 -6.59 23.99 2.91
CA ILE A 52 -6.67 23.27 4.19
C ILE A 52 -8.09 23.36 4.76
N LYS A 53 -8.69 24.54 4.71
CA LYS A 53 -10.06 24.73 5.20
C LYS A 53 -11.05 23.82 4.45
N ALA A 54 -10.96 23.78 3.13
CA ALA A 54 -11.79 22.90 2.31
C ALA A 54 -11.64 21.41 2.67
N TYR A 55 -10.42 20.96 2.98
CA TYR A 55 -10.18 19.59 3.46
C TYR A 55 -10.76 19.33 4.85
N ILE A 56 -10.65 20.29 5.79
CA ILE A 56 -11.26 20.17 7.11
C ILE A 56 -12.78 20.07 6.99
N ASP A 57 -13.39 20.91 6.15
CA ASP A 57 -14.83 20.89 5.88
C ASP A 57 -15.24 19.57 5.22
N LEU A 58 -14.42 19.04 4.29
CA LEU A 58 -14.65 17.75 3.64
C LEU A 58 -14.53 16.57 4.63
N ILE A 59 -13.55 16.61 5.54
CA ILE A 59 -13.40 15.59 6.59
C ILE A 59 -14.59 15.67 7.56
N ALA A 60 -15.07 16.86 7.91
CA ALA A 60 -16.24 17.00 8.75
C ALA A 60 -17.51 16.46 8.07
N LEU A 61 -17.66 16.70 6.77
CA LEU A 61 -18.81 16.25 5.97
C LEU A 61 -18.77 14.73 5.68
N ALA A 62 -17.58 14.19 5.39
CA ALA A 62 -17.37 12.82 4.95
C ALA A 62 -16.42 12.05 5.88
N PHE A 63 -16.54 12.29 7.19
CA PHE A 63 -15.68 11.68 8.21
C PHE A 63 -15.56 10.17 8.07
N PRO A 64 -16.64 9.40 7.83
CA PRO A 64 -16.55 7.94 7.73
C PRO A 64 -15.71 7.47 6.54
N ILE A 65 -15.74 8.20 5.42
CA ILE A 65 -14.94 7.88 4.22
C ILE A 65 -13.47 8.21 4.49
N ALA A 66 -13.19 9.41 5.01
CA ALA A 66 -11.83 9.82 5.37
C ALA A 66 -11.22 8.87 6.40
N PHE A 67 -12.00 8.48 7.40
CA PHE A 67 -11.60 7.54 8.44
C PHE A 67 -11.33 6.13 7.87
N SER A 68 -12.18 5.66 6.96
CA SER A 68 -11.98 4.41 6.24
C SER A 68 -10.66 4.41 5.46
N LEU A 69 -10.39 5.46 4.68
CA LEU A 69 -9.15 5.58 3.90
C LEU A 69 -7.91 5.63 4.80
N PHE A 70 -7.98 6.36 5.91
CA PHE A 70 -6.92 6.40 6.91
C PHE A 70 -6.62 5.00 7.48
N LEU A 71 -7.65 4.23 7.84
CA LEU A 71 -7.45 2.88 8.36
C LEU A 71 -6.82 1.96 7.31
N VAL A 72 -7.25 2.06 6.06
CA VAL A 72 -6.65 1.30 4.95
C VAL A 72 -5.16 1.63 4.82
N GLU A 73 -4.80 2.91 4.77
CA GLU A 73 -3.41 3.35 4.66
C GLU A 73 -2.57 2.92 5.86
N PHE A 74 -3.11 3.07 7.08
CA PHE A 74 -2.42 2.69 8.31
C PHE A 74 -2.08 1.20 8.36
N PHE A 75 -3.07 0.33 8.07
CA PHE A 75 -2.86 -1.11 8.12
C PHE A 75 -2.03 -1.64 6.95
N ASP A 76 -2.19 -1.08 5.75
CA ASP A 76 -1.33 -1.40 4.61
C ASP A 76 0.13 -0.99 4.86
N GLY A 77 0.35 0.21 5.38
CA GLY A 77 1.67 0.71 5.76
C GLY A 77 2.36 -0.19 6.78
N ILE A 78 1.67 -0.53 7.89
CA ILE A 78 2.22 -1.45 8.90
C ILE A 78 2.52 -2.83 8.29
N GLY A 79 1.58 -3.40 7.55
CA GLY A 79 1.70 -4.73 6.95
C GLY A 79 2.88 -4.80 5.98
N THR A 80 3.02 -3.79 5.13
CA THR A 80 4.07 -3.72 4.12
C THR A 80 5.44 -3.44 4.75
N ILE A 81 5.53 -2.51 5.70
CA ILE A 81 6.78 -2.26 6.45
C ILE A 81 7.23 -3.53 7.17
N ALA A 82 6.32 -4.23 7.87
CA ALA A 82 6.67 -5.46 8.57
C ALA A 82 7.09 -6.58 7.62
N GLY A 83 6.39 -6.72 6.48
CA GLY A 83 6.71 -7.67 5.42
C GLY A 83 8.11 -7.46 4.85
N LEU A 84 8.43 -6.21 4.49
CA LEU A 84 9.72 -5.82 3.92
C LEU A 84 10.85 -5.86 4.95
N ALA A 85 10.62 -5.42 6.19
CA ALA A 85 11.62 -5.49 7.26
C ALA A 85 12.06 -6.93 7.52
N THR A 86 11.10 -7.86 7.56
CA THR A 86 11.42 -9.30 7.67
C THR A 86 12.28 -9.76 6.49
N LYS A 87 11.94 -9.34 5.28
CA LYS A 87 12.66 -9.73 4.06
C LYS A 87 14.07 -9.13 3.97
N ALA A 88 14.25 -7.93 4.51
CA ALA A 88 15.54 -7.25 4.61
C ALA A 88 16.41 -7.77 5.76
N GLY A 89 15.88 -8.61 6.65
CA GLY A 89 16.56 -9.03 7.88
C GLY A 89 16.66 -7.92 8.93
N LEU A 90 15.81 -6.89 8.83
CA LEU A 90 15.74 -5.75 9.75
C LEU A 90 14.72 -5.99 10.85
N VAL A 91 14.79 -7.17 11.47
CA VAL A 91 13.94 -7.58 12.60
C VAL A 91 14.80 -7.85 13.83
N ASN A 92 14.28 -7.52 15.00
CA ASN A 92 14.93 -7.80 16.27
C ASN A 92 14.76 -9.28 16.68
N GLY A 93 15.37 -9.68 17.79
CA GLY A 93 15.32 -11.07 18.29
C GLY A 93 13.92 -11.61 18.61
N SER A 94 12.90 -10.74 18.72
CA SER A 94 11.50 -11.13 18.89
C SER A 94 10.69 -11.12 17.58
N GLY A 95 11.36 -10.97 16.43
CA GLY A 95 10.73 -10.94 15.12
C GLY A 95 10.05 -9.62 14.76
N ARG A 96 10.18 -8.58 15.59
CA ARG A 96 9.59 -7.26 15.34
C ARG A 96 10.52 -6.40 14.47
N PRO A 97 9.98 -5.61 13.52
CA PRO A 97 10.78 -4.66 12.74
C PRO A 97 11.56 -3.70 13.64
N ILE A 98 12.83 -3.49 13.32
CA ILE A 98 13.68 -2.52 14.02
C ILE A 98 13.17 -1.11 13.70
N ASN A 99 13.01 -0.25 14.72
CA ASN A 99 12.58 1.14 14.57
C ASN A 99 11.24 1.32 13.81
N ILE A 100 10.26 0.45 14.04
CA ILE A 100 8.95 0.54 13.36
C ILE A 100 8.29 1.92 13.52
N ASP A 101 8.40 2.53 14.69
CA ASP A 101 7.84 3.86 14.96
C ASP A 101 8.44 4.91 14.03
N LYS A 102 9.77 4.88 13.82
CA LYS A 102 10.46 5.81 12.91
C LYS A 102 10.08 5.58 11.46
N ALA A 103 9.88 4.31 11.07
CA ALA A 103 9.42 3.97 9.73
C ALA A 103 8.00 4.53 9.48
N LEU A 104 7.08 4.36 10.45
CA LEU A 104 5.72 4.90 10.39
C LEU A 104 5.69 6.44 10.38
N TYR A 105 6.54 7.09 11.17
CA TYR A 105 6.67 8.56 11.12
C TYR A 105 7.16 9.04 9.76
N THR A 106 8.10 8.31 9.15
CA THR A 106 8.63 8.65 7.82
C THR A 106 7.54 8.51 6.76
N ASP A 107 6.80 7.40 6.79
CA ASP A 107 5.67 7.11 5.89
C ASP A 107 4.58 8.19 6.00
N ALA A 108 4.11 8.48 7.22
CA ALA A 108 3.12 9.53 7.46
C ALA A 108 3.63 10.92 7.01
N SER A 109 4.90 11.24 7.27
CA SER A 109 5.48 12.51 6.83
C SER A 109 5.56 12.62 5.31
N ALA A 110 5.89 11.53 4.62
CA ALA A 110 5.92 11.46 3.16
C ALA A 110 4.51 11.65 2.59
N THR A 111 3.48 11.04 3.19
CA THR A 111 2.09 11.22 2.77
C THR A 111 1.64 12.67 2.94
N VAL A 112 1.94 13.31 4.07
CA VAL A 112 1.58 14.72 4.29
C VAL A 112 2.26 15.63 3.27
N VAL A 113 3.56 15.43 3.01
CA VAL A 113 4.30 16.22 2.01
C VAL A 113 3.78 15.96 0.59
N GLY A 114 3.46 14.70 0.25
CA GLY A 114 2.87 14.32 -1.03
C GLY A 114 1.50 14.96 -1.26
N ALA A 115 0.64 14.94 -0.24
CA ALA A 115 -0.66 15.60 -0.28
C ALA A 115 -0.52 17.12 -0.50
N LEU A 116 0.42 17.79 0.17
CA LEU A 116 0.71 19.21 -0.05
C LEU A 116 1.22 19.50 -1.47
N ALA A 117 2.00 18.58 -2.03
CA ALA A 117 2.45 18.64 -3.42
C ALA A 117 1.33 18.35 -4.44
N GLY A 118 0.13 17.98 -3.98
CA GLY A 118 -1.02 17.72 -4.85
C GLY A 118 -1.09 16.29 -5.38
N THR A 119 -0.41 15.34 -4.72
CA THR A 119 -0.41 13.91 -5.08
C THR A 119 -1.37 13.12 -4.20
N THR A 120 -1.65 11.88 -4.58
CA THR A 120 -2.28 10.89 -3.70
C THR A 120 -1.34 10.49 -2.56
N THR A 121 -1.84 9.72 -1.60
CA THR A 121 -1.04 9.17 -0.50
C THR A 121 0.17 8.41 -1.04
N THR A 122 1.30 8.55 -0.35
CA THR A 122 2.52 7.80 -0.67
C THR A 122 2.55 6.54 0.16
N VAL A 123 2.88 5.41 -0.45
CA VAL A 123 2.91 4.12 0.24
C VAL A 123 4.28 3.47 0.13
N VAL A 124 4.64 2.68 1.13
CA VAL A 124 5.81 1.80 1.04
C VAL A 124 5.54 0.71 -0.01
N TYR A 125 6.33 0.69 -1.07
CA TYR A 125 6.14 -0.26 -2.17
C TYR A 125 6.61 -1.67 -1.81
N ILE A 126 5.71 -2.67 -1.82
CA ILE A 126 6.07 -4.08 -1.63
C ILE A 126 7.10 -4.53 -2.68
N GLU A 127 7.08 -3.95 -3.88
CA GLU A 127 7.92 -4.33 -5.01
C GLU A 127 9.41 -4.10 -4.71
N SER A 128 9.69 -3.21 -3.75
CA SER A 128 11.01 -3.01 -3.15
C SER A 128 11.60 -4.30 -2.57
N ALA A 129 10.76 -5.30 -2.28
CA ALA A 129 11.17 -6.66 -1.93
C ALA A 129 12.14 -7.27 -2.94
N SER A 130 11.96 -6.99 -4.23
CA SER A 130 12.87 -7.45 -5.30
C SER A 130 14.22 -6.71 -5.26
N GLY A 131 14.21 -5.42 -4.92
CA GLY A 131 15.42 -4.64 -4.68
C GLY A 131 16.20 -5.13 -3.46
N ILE A 132 15.49 -5.50 -2.39
CA ILE A 132 16.08 -6.11 -1.18
C ILE A 132 16.72 -7.47 -1.50
N GLU A 133 16.06 -8.31 -2.30
CA GLU A 133 16.61 -9.58 -2.78
C GLU A 133 17.85 -9.40 -3.65
N ALA A 134 17.90 -8.33 -4.45
CA ALA A 134 19.07 -7.97 -5.25
C ALA A 134 20.23 -7.37 -4.42
N GLY A 135 20.05 -7.17 -3.10
CA GLY A 135 21.08 -6.67 -2.19
C GLY A 135 20.88 -5.24 -1.71
N GLY A 136 19.82 -4.55 -2.13
CA GLY A 136 19.48 -3.21 -1.67
C GLY A 136 18.93 -3.21 -0.24
N ARG A 137 19.84 -3.12 0.74
CA ARG A 137 19.50 -3.16 2.19
C ARG A 137 19.83 -1.87 2.93
N SER A 138 20.25 -0.82 2.23
CA SER A 138 20.67 0.46 2.83
C SER A 138 19.74 1.61 2.43
N GLY A 139 19.68 2.67 3.23
CA GLY A 139 18.96 3.89 2.87
C GLY A 139 19.53 4.57 1.62
N LEU A 140 20.79 4.30 1.26
CA LEU A 140 21.41 4.85 0.06
C LEU A 140 20.73 4.35 -1.22
N THR A 141 20.29 3.09 -1.27
CA THR A 141 19.55 2.59 -2.43
C THR A 141 18.22 3.31 -2.58
N ALA A 142 17.49 3.53 -1.47
CA ALA A 142 16.25 4.30 -1.49
C ALA A 142 16.48 5.76 -1.95
N LEU A 143 17.54 6.41 -1.47
CA LEU A 143 17.90 7.77 -1.85
C LEU A 143 18.24 7.88 -3.34
N VAL A 144 19.09 6.98 -3.85
CA VAL A 144 19.47 6.96 -5.27
C VAL A 144 18.24 6.70 -6.15
N THR A 145 17.39 5.75 -5.77
CA THR A 145 16.13 5.50 -6.47
C THR A 145 15.23 6.74 -6.49
N GLY A 146 15.09 7.44 -5.36
CA GLY A 146 14.31 8.68 -5.28
C GLY A 146 14.86 9.79 -6.19
N ILE A 147 16.18 9.99 -6.21
CA ILE A 147 16.83 10.96 -7.11
C ILE A 147 16.60 10.58 -8.57
N LEU A 148 16.74 9.31 -8.93
CA LEU A 148 16.48 8.84 -10.29
C LEU A 148 15.02 9.07 -10.71
N PHE A 149 14.06 8.87 -9.82
CA PHE A 149 12.64 9.20 -10.08
C PHE A 149 12.43 10.71 -10.27
N LEU A 150 13.10 11.56 -9.49
CA LEU A 150 13.06 13.02 -9.70
C LEU A 150 13.64 13.41 -11.06
N CYS A 151 14.76 12.81 -11.47
CA CYS A 151 15.34 13.01 -12.80
C CYS A 151 14.45 12.46 -13.92
N PHE A 152 13.58 11.49 -13.62
CA PHE A 152 12.64 10.89 -14.57
C PHE A 152 11.36 11.71 -14.76
N LEU A 153 11.03 12.65 -13.86
CA LEU A 153 9.82 13.48 -13.96
C LEU A 153 9.64 14.14 -15.34
N PRO A 154 10.66 14.71 -15.99
CA PRO A 154 10.47 15.30 -17.30
C PRO A 154 10.17 14.29 -18.41
N ILE A 155 10.46 13.01 -18.18
CA ILE A 155 10.22 11.88 -19.09
C ILE A 155 8.87 11.20 -18.77
N ALA A 156 8.10 11.73 -17.81
CA ALA A 156 6.78 11.20 -17.43
C ALA A 156 5.80 10.96 -18.60
N PRO A 157 5.74 11.79 -19.66
CA PRO A 157 4.86 11.51 -20.82
C PRO A 157 5.13 10.16 -21.49
N LEU A 158 6.39 9.68 -21.45
CA LEU A 158 6.74 8.36 -21.95
C LEU A 158 6.12 7.26 -21.10
N ALA A 159 6.15 7.40 -19.77
CA ALA A 159 5.50 6.45 -18.87
C ALA A 159 3.96 6.48 -19.02
N ALA A 160 3.38 7.64 -19.28
CA ALA A 160 1.94 7.78 -19.54
C ALA A 160 1.49 7.13 -20.86
N SER A 161 2.40 6.93 -21.81
CA SER A 161 2.12 6.23 -23.07
C SER A 161 2.02 4.70 -22.95
N ILE A 162 2.41 4.15 -21.80
CA ILE A 162 2.38 2.71 -21.56
C ILE A 162 0.92 2.26 -21.43
N PRO A 163 0.44 1.34 -22.27
CA PRO A 163 -0.94 0.89 -22.20
C PRO A 163 -1.19 -0.02 -20.99
N GLY A 164 -2.42 0.03 -20.44
CA GLY A 164 -2.78 -0.78 -19.27
C GLY A 164 -2.63 -2.30 -19.47
N PHE A 165 -2.78 -2.80 -20.71
CA PHE A 165 -2.56 -4.22 -20.99
C PHE A 165 -1.09 -4.64 -20.86
N ALA A 166 -0.13 -3.71 -21.00
CA ALA A 166 1.30 -4.00 -20.84
C ALA A 166 1.71 -4.13 -19.36
N THR A 167 1.00 -3.44 -18.46
CA THR A 167 1.24 -3.51 -17.01
C THR A 167 0.46 -4.64 -16.34
N ALA A 168 -0.68 -5.05 -16.90
CA ALA A 168 -1.52 -6.12 -16.37
C ALA A 168 -0.78 -7.42 -15.96
N PRO A 169 0.09 -8.04 -16.80
CA PRO A 169 0.77 -9.28 -16.41
C PRO A 169 1.78 -9.08 -15.27
N VAL A 170 2.36 -7.89 -15.15
CA VAL A 170 3.23 -7.53 -14.03
C VAL A 170 2.41 -7.45 -12.75
N LEU A 171 1.27 -6.75 -12.78
CA LEU A 171 0.37 -6.63 -11.62
C LEU A 171 -0.18 -7.99 -11.18
N ILE A 172 -0.51 -8.89 -12.10
CA ILE A 172 -0.92 -10.27 -11.77
C ILE A 172 0.20 -11.02 -11.04
N LEU A 173 1.44 -10.90 -11.53
CA LEU A 173 2.58 -11.58 -10.90
C LEU A 173 2.89 -10.99 -9.52
N VAL A 174 2.83 -9.67 -9.37
CA VAL A 174 2.96 -8.99 -8.07
C VAL A 174 1.85 -9.46 -7.11
N GLY A 175 0.61 -9.54 -7.59
CA GLY A 175 -0.53 -10.16 -6.89
C GLY A 175 -0.22 -11.56 -6.35
N LEU A 176 0.39 -12.40 -7.18
CA LEU A 176 0.81 -13.75 -6.79
C LEU A 176 1.93 -13.73 -5.74
N LEU A 177 2.87 -12.79 -5.82
CA LEU A 177 3.92 -12.65 -4.81
C LEU A 177 3.36 -12.27 -3.43
N PHE A 178 2.24 -11.54 -3.37
CA PHE A 178 1.57 -11.24 -2.10
C PHE A 178 1.02 -12.48 -1.40
N LEU A 179 0.62 -13.54 -2.13
CA LEU A 179 0.16 -14.79 -1.52
C LEU A 179 1.25 -15.46 -0.66
N SER A 180 2.53 -15.16 -0.90
CA SER A 180 3.63 -15.68 -0.07
C SER A 180 3.55 -15.20 1.39
N VAL A 181 2.92 -14.04 1.65
CA VAL A 181 2.74 -13.49 3.00
C VAL A 181 1.79 -14.35 3.83
N ILE A 182 0.81 -15.00 3.19
CA ILE A 182 -0.14 -15.90 3.86
C ILE A 182 0.59 -17.03 4.59
N ARG A 183 1.75 -17.48 4.08
CA ARG A 183 2.57 -18.52 4.72
C ARG A 183 3.15 -18.12 6.07
N LYS A 184 3.14 -16.84 6.42
CA LYS A 184 3.58 -16.34 7.73
C LYS A 184 2.48 -16.36 8.79
N ILE A 185 1.23 -16.59 8.39
CA ILE A 185 0.11 -16.72 9.32
C ILE A 185 0.27 -18.06 10.04
N ASP A 186 0.13 -18.05 11.37
CA ASP A 186 0.02 -19.28 12.14
C ASP A 186 -1.36 -19.90 11.88
N LEU A 187 -1.37 -20.92 11.01
CA LEU A 187 -2.58 -21.65 10.65
C LEU A 187 -2.89 -22.81 11.60
N GLU A 188 -1.97 -23.14 12.52
CA GLU A 188 -2.19 -24.19 13.52
C GLU A 188 -3.04 -23.66 14.68
N ASP A 189 -2.87 -22.38 15.02
CA ASP A 189 -3.71 -21.70 16.00
C ASP A 189 -5.00 -21.15 15.37
N LEU A 190 -6.13 -21.83 15.59
CA LEU A 190 -7.44 -21.38 15.11
C LEU A 190 -7.83 -19.99 15.62
N THR A 191 -7.29 -19.54 16.76
CA THR A 191 -7.56 -18.20 17.28
C THR A 191 -6.89 -17.09 16.46
N GLU A 192 -5.88 -17.42 15.67
CA GLU A 192 -5.20 -16.53 14.71
C GLU A 192 -5.66 -16.80 13.26
N ALA A 193 -5.93 -18.07 12.92
CA ALA A 193 -6.33 -18.49 11.59
C ALA A 193 -7.73 -18.00 11.19
N ILE A 194 -8.72 -18.07 12.10
CA ILE A 194 -10.11 -17.65 11.80
C ILE A 194 -10.18 -16.14 11.46
N PRO A 195 -9.60 -15.23 12.27
CA PRO A 195 -9.59 -13.80 11.95
C PRO A 195 -8.82 -13.48 10.66
N SER A 196 -7.69 -14.15 10.44
CA SER A 196 -6.88 -13.96 9.22
C SER A 196 -7.62 -14.42 7.97
N PHE A 197 -8.31 -15.57 8.05
CA PHE A 197 -9.18 -16.04 6.99
C PHE A 197 -10.30 -15.04 6.72
N MET A 198 -10.98 -14.54 7.77
CA MET A 198 -12.01 -13.51 7.63
C MET A 198 -11.50 -12.28 6.85
N ALA A 199 -10.30 -11.79 7.14
CA ALA A 199 -9.70 -10.69 6.36
C ALA A 199 -9.55 -11.05 4.87
N ILE A 200 -8.99 -12.22 4.57
CA ILE A 200 -8.69 -12.67 3.20
C ILE A 200 -9.94 -12.76 2.33
N ILE A 201 -11.05 -13.27 2.87
CA ILE A 201 -12.32 -13.39 2.13
C ILE A 201 -13.17 -12.12 2.17
N ALA A 202 -13.21 -11.41 3.30
CA ALA A 202 -14.09 -10.26 3.43
C ALA A 202 -13.66 -9.11 2.53
N ILE A 203 -12.36 -8.78 2.44
CA ILE A 203 -11.86 -7.67 1.60
C ILE A 203 -12.35 -7.76 0.14
N PRO A 204 -12.15 -8.88 -0.60
CA PRO A 204 -12.63 -8.99 -1.98
C PRO A 204 -14.15 -9.10 -2.08
N LEU A 205 -14.83 -9.73 -1.12
CA LEU A 205 -16.30 -9.88 -1.15
C LEU A 205 -17.03 -8.56 -0.88
N THR A 206 -16.46 -7.68 -0.05
CA THR A 206 -17.07 -6.40 0.31
C THR A 206 -16.54 -5.23 -0.53
N TYR A 207 -15.59 -5.48 -1.44
CA TYR A 207 -14.90 -4.45 -2.22
C TYR A 207 -14.32 -3.31 -1.36
N SER A 208 -14.00 -3.60 -0.10
CA SER A 208 -13.61 -2.60 0.90
C SER A 208 -12.58 -3.19 1.85
N ILE A 209 -11.36 -2.66 1.78
CA ILE A 209 -10.27 -3.06 2.66
C ILE A 209 -10.62 -2.74 4.12
N ALA A 210 -11.21 -1.57 4.38
CA ALA A 210 -11.62 -1.17 5.74
C ALA A 210 -12.65 -2.14 6.32
N THR A 211 -13.65 -2.54 5.53
CA THR A 211 -14.68 -3.48 5.98
C THR A 211 -14.06 -4.84 6.29
N GLY A 212 -13.18 -5.35 5.42
CA GLY A 212 -12.55 -6.66 5.64
C GLY A 212 -11.61 -6.67 6.86
N ILE A 213 -10.81 -5.62 7.04
CA ILE A 213 -9.94 -5.47 8.23
C ILE A 213 -10.79 -5.33 9.50
N GLY A 214 -11.86 -4.54 9.46
CA GLY A 214 -12.75 -4.36 10.61
C GLY A 214 -13.40 -5.67 11.06
N LEU A 215 -13.92 -6.46 10.11
CA LEU A 215 -14.47 -7.78 10.40
C LEU A 215 -13.41 -8.72 10.98
N ALA A 216 -12.17 -8.65 10.49
CA ALA A 216 -11.07 -9.44 11.02
C ALA A 216 -10.73 -9.09 12.48
N PHE A 217 -10.63 -7.81 12.84
CA PHE A 217 -10.35 -7.38 14.23
C PHE A 217 -11.48 -7.72 15.20
N ILE A 218 -12.74 -7.57 14.77
CA ILE A 218 -13.90 -7.97 15.55
C ILE A 218 -13.87 -9.48 15.80
N THR A 219 -13.64 -10.26 14.73
CA THR A 219 -13.52 -11.72 14.82
C THR A 219 -12.35 -12.13 15.72
N TYR A 220 -11.19 -11.46 15.61
CA TYR A 220 -10.04 -11.69 16.46
C TYR A 220 -10.36 -11.55 17.94
N THR A 221 -10.97 -10.42 18.29
CA THR A 221 -11.30 -10.10 19.68
C THR A 221 -12.34 -11.09 20.21
N LEU A 222 -13.37 -11.39 19.42
CA LEU A 222 -14.44 -12.31 19.79
C LEU A 222 -13.93 -13.74 19.98
N VAL A 223 -13.11 -14.25 19.06
CA VAL A 223 -12.56 -15.61 19.14
C VAL A 223 -11.61 -15.74 20.33
N LYS A 224 -10.71 -14.78 20.56
CA LYS A 224 -9.80 -14.81 21.73
C LYS A 224 -10.55 -14.69 23.06
N LEU A 225 -11.60 -13.86 23.12
CA LEU A 225 -12.44 -13.69 24.31
C LEU A 225 -13.19 -14.99 24.65
N LEU A 226 -13.84 -15.61 23.65
CA LEU A 226 -14.60 -16.85 23.84
C LEU A 226 -13.70 -18.06 24.11
N SER A 227 -12.47 -18.05 23.60
CA SER A 227 -11.48 -19.11 23.83
C SER A 227 -10.74 -18.97 25.17
N GLY A 228 -11.07 -17.97 25.99
CA GLY A 228 -10.44 -17.72 27.29
C GLY A 228 -9.01 -17.15 27.21
N ARG A 229 -8.54 -16.74 26.02
CA ARG A 229 -7.18 -16.22 25.79
C ARG A 229 -7.12 -14.71 25.98
N PHE A 230 -7.58 -14.23 27.13
CA PHE A 230 -7.63 -12.80 27.45
C PHE A 230 -6.26 -12.11 27.45
N LYS A 231 -5.18 -12.86 27.68
CA LYS A 231 -3.80 -12.33 27.71
C LYS A 231 -3.30 -11.87 26.34
N ASP A 232 -3.87 -12.38 25.25
CA ASP A 232 -3.49 -12.01 23.89
C ASP A 232 -4.20 -10.74 23.43
N ILE A 233 -5.27 -10.34 24.14
CA ILE A 233 -6.06 -9.16 23.82
C ILE A 233 -5.36 -7.93 24.42
N THR A 234 -4.66 -7.19 23.56
CA THR A 234 -4.03 -5.93 23.97
C THR A 234 -5.05 -4.79 24.05
N PRO A 235 -4.82 -3.74 24.86
CA PRO A 235 -5.67 -2.55 24.88
C PRO A 235 -5.84 -1.91 23.50
N ALA A 236 -4.79 -1.94 22.66
CA ALA A 236 -4.84 -1.44 21.29
C ALA A 236 -5.85 -2.23 20.44
N THR A 237 -5.84 -3.56 20.55
CA THR A 237 -6.80 -4.44 19.86
C THR A 237 -8.24 -4.11 20.26
N ILE A 238 -8.50 -3.88 21.56
CA ILE A 238 -9.85 -3.51 22.05
C ILE A 238 -10.29 -2.17 21.46
N VAL A 239 -9.40 -1.17 21.50
CA VAL A 239 -9.70 0.16 20.95
C VAL A 239 -10.00 0.07 19.45
N ILE A 240 -9.17 -0.63 18.68
CA ILE A 240 -9.37 -0.82 17.24
C ILE A 240 -10.70 -1.53 16.97
N THR A 241 -11.01 -2.61 17.70
CA THR A 241 -12.27 -3.32 17.56
C THR A 241 -13.47 -2.44 17.87
N LEU A 242 -13.43 -1.64 18.94
CA LEU A 242 -14.51 -0.71 19.29
C LEU A 242 -14.71 0.36 18.21
N ILE A 243 -13.61 0.88 17.66
CA ILE A 243 -13.65 1.86 16.56
C ILE A 243 -14.31 1.23 15.33
N PHE A 244 -13.94 0.01 14.94
CA PHE A 244 -14.58 -0.65 13.79
C PHE A 244 -16.05 -0.99 14.03
N ILE A 245 -16.43 -1.36 15.26
CA ILE A 245 -17.84 -1.51 15.63
C ILE A 245 -18.59 -0.19 15.42
N LEU A 246 -18.04 0.93 15.90
CA LEU A 246 -18.64 2.24 15.73
C LEU A 246 -18.73 2.63 14.24
N TYR A 247 -17.68 2.37 13.46
CA TYR A 247 -17.68 2.57 12.01
C TYR A 247 -18.81 1.78 11.32
N PHE A 248 -19.00 0.50 11.67
CA PHE A 248 -20.09 -0.30 11.11
C PHE A 248 -21.48 0.14 11.56
N VAL A 249 -21.62 0.67 12.77
CA VAL A 249 -22.90 1.23 13.25
C VAL A 249 -23.24 2.55 12.55
N MET A 250 -22.24 3.36 12.20
CA MET A 250 -22.45 4.63 11.50
C MET A 250 -22.62 4.48 9.98
N LEU A 251 -22.08 3.40 9.38
CA LEU A 251 -22.15 3.12 7.94
C LEU A 251 -23.58 3.20 7.34
N PRO A 252 -24.63 2.62 7.96
CA PRO A 252 -26.00 2.69 7.46
C PRO A 252 -26.62 4.10 7.48
N SER A 253 -26.07 5.04 8.25
CA SER A 253 -26.62 6.40 8.38
C SER A 253 -26.20 7.37 7.27
N LEU A 254 -25.43 6.88 6.28
CA LEU A 254 -24.83 7.67 5.20
C LEU A 254 -25.39 7.35 3.80
N HIS A 255 -26.30 6.37 3.72
CA HIS A 255 -27.07 6.04 2.52
C HIS A 255 -28.50 6.58 2.65
#